data_AF-A0A963Y5D7-F1
#
_entry.id   AF-A0A963Y5D7-F1
#
_cell.length_a   1.000
_cell.length_b   1.000
_cell.length_c   1.000
_cell.angle_alpha   90.00
_cell.angle_beta   90.00
_cell.angle_gamma   90.00
#
_symmetry.space_group_name_H-M   'P 1'
#
loop_
_entity.id
_entity.type
_entity.pdbx_description
1 polymer ?
#
loop_
_entity_poly.entity_id
_entity_poly.type
_entity_poly.pdbx_seq_one_letter_code
_entity_poly.pdbx_strand_id
1 'polypeptide(L)'
;NRYSYSFGDPVNGRDPGGNSIFTRGFIKEGINAAIEKTAKVIAKSVAQSGGRTGLKNTASRIVQRVQQAMDDLDTFNATMEGDWVGVALSQLPGMEFPYIAKIAKVEMLAKRAELALDALRNRGKLNGILKRALGAPKAGQSAHHVIPAEALDNDFVQKALEGGFDFNGVENGMWAVQNGSHKTYNRKVQNTLDVLAENYPDATPEQASELLKDVADDLKDKVDAAGGVVE
;
A
#
# COMPACT_ATOMS: atom_id res chain seq x y z
N ASN A 1 14.40 26.84 -14.64
CA ASN A 1 15.27 25.73 -15.07
C ASN A 1 15.42 24.80 -13.86
N ARG A 2 14.93 23.55 -13.91
CA ARG A 2 14.82 22.65 -12.74
C ARG A 2 16.10 21.83 -12.44
N TYR A 3 17.15 22.02 -13.24
CA TYR A 3 18.40 21.23 -13.18
C TYR A 3 19.68 22.09 -13.34
N SER A 4 19.63 23.39 -13.06
CA SER A 4 20.84 24.22 -13.17
C SER A 4 21.71 24.11 -11.91
N TYR A 5 22.84 23.42 -12.03
CA TYR A 5 23.92 23.45 -11.05
C TYR A 5 24.58 24.84 -11.05
N SER A 6 24.80 25.41 -9.86
CA SER A 6 25.48 26.71 -9.66
C SER A 6 25.01 27.88 -10.53
N PHE A 7 23.69 27.99 -10.81
CA PHE A 7 23.11 29.10 -11.59
C PHE A 7 23.79 29.38 -12.96
N GLY A 8 24.45 28.38 -13.55
CA GLY A 8 25.15 28.55 -14.84
C GLY A 8 26.58 29.10 -14.76
N ASP A 9 27.16 29.26 -13.56
CA ASP A 9 28.59 29.58 -13.38
C ASP A 9 29.29 28.49 -12.55
N PRO A 10 29.81 27.43 -13.19
CA PRO A 10 30.48 26.33 -12.52
C PRO A 10 31.90 26.66 -12.03
N VAL A 11 32.45 27.84 -12.36
CA VAL A 11 33.84 28.21 -12.05
C VAL A 11 33.92 29.10 -10.82
N ASN A 12 32.96 30.04 -10.65
CA ASN A 12 32.93 30.93 -9.48
C ASN A 12 31.79 30.62 -8.50
N GLY A 13 30.80 29.82 -8.91
CA GLY A 13 29.73 29.34 -8.04
C GLY A 13 30.21 28.25 -7.10
N ARG A 14 30.87 28.65 -6.00
CA ARG A 14 31.20 27.73 -4.91
C ARG A 14 29.90 27.27 -4.23
N ASP A 15 29.55 25.99 -4.40
CA ASP A 15 28.64 25.24 -3.53
C ASP A 15 29.43 24.12 -2.83
N PRO A 16 30.27 24.44 -1.83
CA PRO A 16 31.23 23.49 -1.27
C PRO A 16 30.58 22.42 -0.36
N GLY A 17 29.24 22.32 -0.32
CA GLY A 17 28.55 21.41 0.59
C GLY A 17 27.10 21.08 0.25
N GLY A 18 26.63 21.32 -0.99
CA GLY A 18 25.24 21.02 -1.40
C GLY A 18 24.18 21.81 -0.60
N ASN A 19 24.60 22.90 0.04
CA ASN A 19 23.92 23.52 1.17
C ASN A 19 23.00 24.68 0.72
N SER A 20 22.52 24.62 -0.53
CA SER A 20 21.55 25.61 -0.98
C SER A 20 20.29 25.48 -0.12
N ILE A 21 19.81 26.61 0.38
CA ILE A 21 18.57 26.75 1.15
C ILE A 21 17.39 26.14 0.38
N PHE A 22 17.52 26.05 -0.95
CA PHE A 22 16.58 25.38 -1.86
C PHE A 22 16.49 23.88 -1.63
N THR A 23 17.61 23.16 -1.41
CA THR A 23 17.58 21.71 -1.16
C THR A 23 16.79 21.40 0.12
N ARG A 24 17.00 22.20 1.19
CA ARG A 24 16.22 22.08 2.44
C ARG A 24 14.74 22.44 2.26
N GLY A 25 14.45 23.47 1.46
CA GLY A 25 13.08 23.89 1.14
C GLY A 25 12.29 22.81 0.38
N PHE A 26 12.86 22.28 -0.70
CA PHE A 26 12.25 21.22 -1.50
C PHE A 26 12.03 19.93 -0.70
N ILE A 27 13.00 19.59 0.14
CA ILE A 27 12.92 18.45 1.04
C ILE A 27 11.75 18.61 2.02
N LYS A 28 11.65 19.77 2.68
CA LYS A 28 10.59 20.06 3.66
C LYS A 28 9.20 20.12 3.03
N GLU A 29 9.10 20.64 1.81
CA GLU A 29 7.85 20.66 1.04
C GLU A 29 7.38 19.25 0.65
N GLY A 30 8.29 18.38 0.20
CA GLY A 30 7.97 16.98 -0.10
C GLY A 30 7.46 16.21 1.11
N ILE A 31 8.12 16.36 2.26
CA ILE A 31 7.67 15.78 3.54
C ILE A 31 6.26 16.28 3.89
N ASN A 32 6.06 17.59 3.92
CA ASN A 32 4.79 18.18 4.33
C ASN A 32 3.63 17.74 3.41
N ALA A 33 3.88 17.61 2.11
CA ALA A 33 2.89 17.11 1.15
C ALA A 33 2.53 15.63 1.41
N ALA A 34 3.52 14.79 1.70
CA ALA A 34 3.30 13.38 2.05
C ALA A 34 2.52 13.24 3.37
N ILE A 35 2.86 14.05 4.38
CA ILE A 35 2.15 14.16 5.66
C ILE A 35 0.69 14.57 5.44
N GLU A 36 0.46 15.64 4.67
CA GLU A 36 -0.88 16.16 4.42
C GLU A 36 -1.76 15.17 3.64
N LYS A 37 -1.19 14.51 2.62
CA LYS A 37 -1.88 13.48 1.85
C LYS A 37 -2.27 12.29 2.74
N THR A 38 -1.35 11.84 3.59
CA THR A 38 -1.60 10.74 4.53
C THR A 38 -2.66 11.12 5.56
N ALA A 39 -2.56 12.31 6.17
CA ALA A 39 -3.54 12.78 7.15
C ALA A 39 -4.96 12.85 6.57
N LYS A 40 -5.11 13.25 5.30
CA LYS A 40 -6.40 13.22 4.58
C LYS A 40 -6.94 11.80 4.39
N VAL A 41 -6.08 10.84 4.07
CA VAL A 41 -6.43 9.42 3.94
C VAL A 41 -6.89 8.86 5.29
N ILE A 42 -6.16 9.16 6.37
CA ILE A 42 -6.50 8.77 7.74
C ILE A 42 -7.86 9.34 8.15
N ALA A 43 -8.04 10.65 8.05
CA ALA A 43 -9.27 11.33 8.46
C ALA A 43 -10.51 10.79 7.72
N LYS A 44 -10.38 10.50 6.42
CA LYS A 44 -11.47 9.95 5.60
C LYS A 44 -11.82 8.50 5.99
N SER A 45 -10.83 7.69 6.35
CA SER A 45 -11.02 6.28 6.74
C SER A 45 -11.68 6.13 8.12
N VAL A 46 -11.24 6.92 9.10
CA VAL A 46 -11.75 6.89 10.48
C VAL A 46 -13.24 7.26 10.50
N ALA A 47 -13.63 8.28 9.75
CA ALA A 47 -15.01 8.76 9.69
C ALA A 47 -16.01 7.75 9.08
N GLN A 48 -15.56 6.78 8.25
CA GLN A 48 -16.45 5.98 7.39
C GLN A 48 -16.45 4.47 7.69
N SER A 49 -15.65 4.00 8.64
CA SER A 49 -15.45 2.56 8.94
C SER A 49 -16.68 1.80 9.54
N GLY A 50 -17.87 2.40 9.61
CA GLY A 50 -19.16 1.70 9.48
C GLY A 50 -19.45 0.47 10.35
N GLY A 51 -18.83 0.32 11.52
CA GLY A 51 -19.32 -0.58 12.59
C GLY A 51 -18.82 -2.03 12.66
N ARG A 52 -18.08 -2.59 11.67
CA ARG A 52 -17.51 -3.96 11.79
C ARG A 52 -16.08 -3.93 12.37
N THR A 53 -15.90 -4.49 13.57
CA THR A 53 -14.63 -4.46 14.32
C THR A 53 -13.42 -4.98 13.55
N GLY A 54 -13.56 -6.06 12.76
CA GLY A 54 -12.45 -6.60 11.96
C GLY A 54 -11.91 -5.62 10.92
N LEU A 55 -12.79 -4.92 10.22
CA LEU A 55 -12.42 -3.95 9.18
C LEU A 55 -11.85 -2.67 9.79
N LYS A 56 -12.38 -2.25 10.94
CA LYS A 56 -11.81 -1.15 11.71
C LYS A 56 -10.37 -1.46 12.10
N ASN A 57 -10.10 -2.70 12.52
CA ASN A 57 -8.75 -3.13 12.87
C ASN A 57 -7.83 -3.16 11.64
N THR A 58 -8.29 -3.68 10.49
CA THR A 58 -7.51 -3.64 9.23
C THR A 58 -7.20 -2.20 8.82
N ALA A 59 -8.20 -1.31 8.77
CA ALA A 59 -8.00 0.11 8.46
C ALA A 59 -7.03 0.77 9.45
N SER A 60 -7.16 0.48 10.75
CA SER A 60 -6.27 1.02 11.78
C SER A 60 -4.82 0.57 11.59
N ARG A 61 -4.58 -0.72 11.27
CA ARG A 61 -3.23 -1.23 11.02
C ARG A 61 -2.61 -0.65 9.76
N ILE A 62 -3.39 -0.47 8.69
CA ILE A 62 -2.95 0.24 7.47
C ILE A 62 -2.46 1.64 7.85
N VAL A 63 -3.26 2.38 8.61
CA VAL A 63 -2.93 3.74 9.06
C VAL A 63 -1.69 3.75 9.96
N GLN A 64 -1.59 2.84 10.93
CA GLN A 64 -0.46 2.77 11.86
C GLN A 64 0.87 2.54 11.14
N ARG A 65 0.89 1.76 10.04
CA ARG A 65 2.13 1.55 9.26
C ARG A 65 2.61 2.82 8.58
N VAL A 66 1.69 3.63 8.04
CA VAL A 66 2.08 4.91 7.44
C VAL A 66 2.55 5.89 8.52
N GLN A 67 1.86 5.92 9.67
CA GLN A 67 2.27 6.76 10.80
C GLN A 67 3.66 6.39 11.31
N GLN A 68 3.96 5.09 11.50
CA GLN A 68 5.28 4.65 11.92
C GLN A 68 6.37 5.08 10.92
N ALA A 69 6.11 4.94 9.61
CA ALA A 69 7.07 5.37 8.60
C ALA A 69 7.29 6.91 8.61
N MET A 70 6.26 7.68 8.97
CA MET A 70 6.38 9.13 9.17
C MET A 70 7.19 9.45 10.42
N ASP A 71 6.93 8.80 11.55
CA ASP A 71 7.67 9.00 12.80
C ASP A 71 9.17 8.66 12.62
N ASP A 72 9.48 7.62 11.84
CA ASP A 72 10.85 7.24 11.47
C ASP A 72 11.54 8.29 10.58
N LEU A 73 10.77 9.00 9.75
CA LEU A 73 11.25 10.08 8.88
C LEU A 73 11.50 11.35 9.70
N ASP A 74 10.59 11.70 10.61
CA ASP A 74 10.72 12.84 11.51
C ASP A 74 11.90 12.67 12.46
N THR A 75 12.07 11.48 13.03
CA THR A 75 13.23 11.14 13.88
C THR A 75 14.55 11.29 13.11
N PHE A 76 14.57 10.85 11.86
CA PHE A 76 15.74 11.02 11.01
C PHE A 76 16.02 12.50 10.70
N ASN A 77 14.97 13.30 10.40
CA ASN A 77 15.12 14.73 10.15
C ASN A 77 15.64 15.49 11.38
N ALA A 78 15.12 15.19 12.57
CA ALA A 78 15.60 15.78 13.82
C ALA A 78 17.08 15.44 14.09
N THR A 79 17.52 14.23 13.73
CA THR A 79 18.93 13.82 13.84
C THR A 79 19.82 14.62 12.88
N MET A 80 19.35 14.89 11.65
CA MET A 80 20.07 15.73 10.68
C MET A 80 20.23 17.19 11.14
N GLU A 81 19.26 17.73 11.86
CA GLU A 81 19.36 19.08 12.45
C GLU A 81 20.44 19.15 13.54
N GLY A 82 20.79 18.02 14.17
CA GLY A 82 21.83 17.90 15.20
C GLY A 82 23.22 17.49 14.72
N ASP A 83 23.33 16.65 13.67
CA ASP A 83 24.61 16.14 13.12
C ASP A 83 24.76 16.46 11.62
N TRP A 84 25.01 17.73 11.33
CA TRP A 84 25.21 18.22 9.96
C TRP A 84 26.49 17.68 9.30
N VAL A 85 27.46 17.18 10.08
CA VAL A 85 28.76 16.68 9.58
C VAL A 85 28.59 15.29 8.97
N GLY A 86 27.84 14.39 9.60
CA GLY A 86 27.48 13.09 9.03
C GLY A 86 26.67 13.20 7.74
N VAL A 87 25.76 14.18 7.69
CA VAL A 87 24.96 14.51 6.51
C VAL A 87 25.83 15.00 5.35
N ALA A 88 26.75 15.94 5.61
CA ALA A 88 27.65 16.46 4.59
C ALA A 88 28.56 15.38 4.00
N LEU A 89 29.03 14.44 4.85
CA LEU A 89 29.81 13.30 4.40
C LEU A 89 29.00 12.35 3.53
N SER A 90 27.71 12.10 3.84
CA SER A 90 26.80 11.28 3.03
C SER A 90 26.56 11.78 1.60
N GLN A 91 26.95 13.02 1.27
CA GLN A 91 26.77 13.62 -0.06
C GLN A 91 27.96 13.38 -1.02
N LEU A 92 28.98 12.63 -0.58
CA LEU A 92 30.08 12.22 -1.45
C LEU A 92 29.57 11.29 -2.58
N PRO A 93 30.08 11.44 -3.81
CA PRO A 93 29.64 10.65 -4.96
C PRO A 93 29.85 9.14 -4.70
N GLY A 94 28.78 8.37 -4.87
CA GLY A 94 28.77 6.92 -4.63
C GLY A 94 28.04 6.48 -3.36
N MET A 95 27.54 7.40 -2.53
CA MET A 95 26.62 7.08 -1.44
C MET A 95 25.17 7.30 -1.84
N GLU A 96 24.34 6.26 -1.73
CA GLU A 96 22.88 6.43 -1.75
C GLU A 96 22.49 7.34 -0.60
N PHE A 97 21.69 8.38 -0.89
CA PHE A 97 21.17 9.27 0.14
C PHE A 97 20.07 8.54 0.92
N PRO A 98 20.31 8.07 2.16
CA PRO A 98 19.34 7.27 2.91
C PRO A 98 18.02 8.02 3.14
N TYR A 99 18.07 9.35 3.04
CA TYR A 99 16.92 10.24 3.17
C TYR A 99 15.93 10.15 2.00
N ILE A 100 16.41 10.15 0.75
CA ILE A 100 15.54 10.08 -0.44
C ILE A 100 14.79 8.74 -0.44
N ALA A 101 15.47 7.67 -0.07
CA ALA A 101 14.86 6.35 0.08
C ALA A 101 13.77 6.34 1.17
N LYS A 102 13.96 7.05 2.29
CA LYS A 102 12.94 7.16 3.35
C LYS A 102 11.70 7.95 2.90
N ILE A 103 11.86 9.09 2.22
CA ILE A 103 10.71 9.81 1.63
C ILE A 103 9.95 8.90 0.66
N ALA A 104 10.66 8.29 -0.30
CA ALA A 104 10.06 7.44 -1.30
C ALA A 104 9.27 6.28 -0.66
N LYS A 105 9.79 5.73 0.44
CA LYS A 105 9.09 4.70 1.23
C LYS A 105 7.79 5.23 1.85
N VAL A 106 7.79 6.42 2.45
CA VAL A 106 6.57 7.03 3.03
C VAL A 106 5.53 7.30 1.94
N GLU A 107 5.93 7.89 0.82
CA GLU A 107 5.02 8.16 -0.30
C GLU A 107 4.41 6.89 -0.88
N MET A 108 5.22 5.85 -1.05
CA MET A 108 4.78 4.53 -1.51
C MET A 108 3.78 3.91 -0.52
N LEU A 109 4.10 3.90 0.78
CA LEU A 109 3.20 3.37 1.82
C LEU A 109 1.88 4.16 1.89
N ALA A 110 1.92 5.49 1.75
CA ALA A 110 0.73 6.33 1.73
C ALA A 110 -0.16 6.06 0.50
N LYS A 111 0.43 5.90 -0.69
CA LYS A 111 -0.28 5.52 -1.91
C LYS A 111 -0.95 4.14 -1.75
N ARG A 112 -0.20 3.17 -1.25
CA ARG A 112 -0.70 1.81 -0.97
C ARG A 112 -1.85 1.79 0.03
N ALA A 113 -1.72 2.57 1.11
CA ALA A 113 -2.77 2.74 2.10
C ALA A 113 -4.03 3.37 1.50
N GLU A 114 -3.89 4.39 0.64
CA GLU A 114 -5.01 5.02 -0.07
C GLU A 114 -5.78 4.00 -0.93
N LEU A 115 -5.07 3.18 -1.70
CA LEU A 115 -5.67 2.13 -2.53
C LEU A 115 -6.38 1.07 -1.68
N ALA A 116 -5.75 0.59 -0.61
CA ALA A 116 -6.34 -0.40 0.29
C ALA A 116 -7.61 0.12 0.99
N LEU A 117 -7.59 1.38 1.43
CA LEU A 117 -8.73 2.02 2.06
C LEU A 117 -9.86 2.30 1.05
N ASP A 118 -9.52 2.64 -0.21
CA ASP A 118 -10.53 2.73 -1.27
C ASP A 118 -11.16 1.37 -1.56
N ALA A 119 -10.37 0.31 -1.64
CA ALA A 119 -10.86 -1.07 -1.80
C ALA A 119 -11.81 -1.45 -0.65
N LEU A 120 -11.44 -1.19 0.61
CA LEU A 120 -12.30 -1.41 1.78
C LEU A 120 -13.64 -0.64 1.66
N ARG A 121 -13.57 0.64 1.28
CA ARG A 121 -14.75 1.51 1.15
C ARG A 121 -15.69 1.02 0.05
N ASN A 122 -15.12 0.58 -1.06
CA ASN A 122 -15.84 0.24 -2.28
C ASN A 122 -16.22 -1.23 -2.39
N ARG A 123 -15.99 -2.05 -1.35
CA ARG A 123 -16.27 -3.49 -1.38
C ARG A 123 -17.69 -3.88 -1.79
N GLY A 124 -18.67 -3.03 -1.49
CA GLY A 124 -20.07 -3.26 -1.89
C GLY A 124 -20.29 -3.23 -3.41
N LYS A 125 -19.34 -2.68 -4.18
CA LYS A 125 -19.39 -2.64 -5.65
C LYS A 125 -19.23 -4.03 -6.27
N LEU A 126 -18.62 -4.98 -5.56
CA LEU A 126 -18.35 -6.32 -6.09
C LEU A 126 -19.61 -6.98 -6.67
N ASN A 127 -20.73 -6.96 -5.93
CA ASN A 127 -21.99 -7.54 -6.40
C ASN A 127 -22.47 -6.97 -7.74
N GLY A 128 -22.31 -5.66 -7.96
CA GLY A 128 -22.66 -5.01 -9.22
C GLY A 128 -21.70 -5.39 -10.35
N ILE A 129 -20.41 -5.54 -10.04
CA ILE A 129 -19.39 -5.96 -11.00
C ILE A 129 -19.62 -7.41 -11.43
N LEU A 130 -19.80 -8.33 -10.48
CA LEU A 130 -20.07 -9.74 -10.77
C LEU A 130 -21.36 -9.93 -11.56
N LYS A 131 -22.43 -9.18 -11.24
CA LYS A 131 -23.68 -9.25 -12.04
C LYS A 131 -23.48 -8.89 -13.51
N ARG A 132 -22.61 -7.91 -13.79
CA ARG A 132 -22.31 -7.50 -15.17
C ARG A 132 -21.39 -8.50 -15.88
N ALA A 133 -20.42 -9.05 -15.17
CA ALA A 133 -19.40 -9.92 -15.76
C ALA A 133 -19.84 -11.39 -15.88
N LEU A 134 -20.52 -11.91 -14.84
CA LEU A 134 -20.84 -13.33 -14.68
C LEU A 134 -22.35 -13.62 -14.73
N GLY A 135 -23.18 -12.58 -14.82
CA GLY A 135 -24.64 -12.71 -14.74
C GLY A 135 -25.17 -12.85 -13.30
N ALA A 136 -26.45 -13.21 -13.18
CA ALA A 136 -27.12 -13.31 -11.89
C ALA A 136 -26.61 -14.52 -11.06
N PRO A 137 -26.50 -14.39 -9.72
CA PRO A 137 -26.13 -15.52 -8.87
C PRO A 137 -27.21 -16.62 -8.90
N LYS A 138 -26.80 -17.87 -8.67
CA LYS A 138 -27.74 -18.96 -8.39
C LYS A 138 -28.39 -18.76 -7.01
N ALA A 139 -29.50 -19.45 -6.76
CA ALA A 139 -30.17 -19.41 -5.47
C ALA A 139 -29.20 -19.77 -4.33
N GLY A 140 -29.16 -18.95 -3.28
CA GLY A 140 -28.27 -19.12 -2.13
C GLY A 140 -26.85 -18.57 -2.29
N GLN A 141 -26.45 -18.13 -3.50
CA GLN A 141 -25.15 -17.50 -3.71
C GLN A 141 -25.19 -15.99 -3.47
N SER A 142 -24.09 -15.46 -2.96
CA SER A 142 -23.83 -14.03 -2.81
C SER A 142 -22.44 -13.68 -3.35
N ALA A 143 -22.21 -12.38 -3.57
CA ALA A 143 -20.90 -11.91 -4.01
C ALA A 143 -19.88 -12.10 -2.88
N HIS A 144 -18.81 -12.82 -3.17
CA HIS A 144 -17.77 -13.13 -2.20
C HIS A 144 -16.39 -12.74 -2.72
N HIS A 145 -15.57 -12.18 -1.83
CA HIS A 145 -14.15 -11.98 -2.07
C HIS A 145 -13.38 -13.25 -1.69
N VAL A 146 -12.56 -13.81 -2.59
CA VAL A 146 -11.73 -14.99 -2.26
C VAL A 146 -10.50 -14.60 -1.45
N ILE A 147 -9.90 -13.45 -1.72
CA ILE A 147 -8.95 -12.82 -0.81
C ILE A 147 -9.76 -11.92 0.14
N PRO A 148 -9.78 -12.20 1.45
CA PRO A 148 -10.66 -11.51 2.38
C PRO A 148 -10.23 -10.06 2.58
N ALA A 149 -11.20 -9.17 2.84
CA ALA A 149 -10.93 -7.76 3.10
C ALA A 149 -9.99 -7.53 4.30
N GLU A 150 -9.92 -8.49 5.23
CA GLU A 150 -8.97 -8.49 6.32
C GLU A 150 -7.50 -8.52 5.86
N ALA A 151 -7.21 -8.99 4.64
CA ALA A 151 -5.88 -9.06 4.05
C ALA A 151 -5.40 -7.77 3.37
N LEU A 152 -6.23 -6.71 3.36
CA LEU A 152 -5.83 -5.41 2.81
C LEU A 152 -4.73 -4.70 3.62
N ASP A 153 -4.40 -5.19 4.81
CA ASP A 153 -3.23 -4.77 5.57
C ASP A 153 -1.97 -5.58 5.28
N ASN A 154 -2.01 -6.62 4.44
CA ASN A 154 -0.81 -7.35 4.02
C ASN A 154 -0.02 -6.52 2.99
N ASP A 155 1.31 -6.44 3.13
CA ASP A 155 2.14 -5.59 2.25
C ASP A 155 2.12 -6.09 0.79
N PHE A 156 2.12 -7.40 0.58
CA PHE A 156 2.06 -8.00 -0.75
C PHE A 156 0.74 -7.66 -1.45
N VAL A 157 -0.37 -7.71 -0.71
CA VAL A 157 -1.69 -7.28 -1.23
C VAL A 157 -1.67 -5.81 -1.60
N GLN A 158 -1.15 -4.93 -0.73
CA GLN A 158 -1.09 -3.50 -1.03
C GLN A 158 -0.20 -3.18 -2.22
N LYS A 159 0.91 -3.91 -2.36
CA LYS A 159 1.82 -3.84 -3.51
C LYS A 159 1.14 -4.29 -4.80
N ALA A 160 0.32 -5.35 -4.74
CA ALA A 160 -0.50 -5.80 -5.86
C ALA A 160 -1.56 -4.76 -6.28
N LEU A 161 -2.20 -4.07 -5.31
CA LEU A 161 -3.14 -2.97 -5.62
C LEU A 161 -2.43 -1.84 -6.38
N GLU A 162 -1.21 -1.51 -5.97
CA GLU A 162 -0.37 -0.53 -6.66
C GLU A 162 -0.07 -0.95 -8.10
N GLY A 163 0.13 -2.25 -8.33
CA GLY A 163 0.32 -2.85 -9.66
C GLY A 163 -0.96 -3.03 -10.49
N GLY A 164 -2.12 -2.60 -9.98
CA GLY A 164 -3.38 -2.63 -10.73
C GLY A 164 -4.32 -3.79 -10.41
N PHE A 165 -4.09 -4.53 -9.32
CA PHE A 165 -5.07 -5.52 -8.84
C PHE A 165 -6.36 -4.80 -8.39
N ASP A 166 -7.47 -5.04 -9.08
CA ASP A 166 -8.83 -4.67 -8.68
C ASP A 166 -9.37 -5.65 -7.63
N PHE A 167 -9.10 -5.31 -6.36
CA PHE A 167 -9.58 -6.07 -5.21
C PHE A 167 -11.09 -6.30 -5.18
N ASN A 168 -11.87 -5.40 -5.78
CA ASN A 168 -13.33 -5.50 -5.83
C ASN A 168 -13.85 -5.97 -7.20
N GLY A 169 -12.93 -6.36 -8.08
CA GLY A 169 -13.17 -6.83 -9.43
C GLY A 169 -13.50 -8.33 -9.48
N VAL A 170 -13.66 -8.81 -10.71
CA VAL A 170 -13.91 -10.23 -11.00
C VAL A 170 -12.71 -11.10 -10.64
N GLU A 171 -11.50 -10.55 -10.71
CA GLU A 171 -10.27 -11.27 -10.35
C GLU A 171 -10.21 -11.70 -8.88
N ASN A 172 -10.82 -10.96 -7.96
CA ASN A 172 -10.93 -11.36 -6.55
C ASN A 172 -12.35 -11.80 -6.16
N GLY A 173 -13.25 -11.91 -7.13
CA GLY A 173 -14.68 -11.99 -6.93
C GLY A 173 -15.29 -13.26 -7.49
N MET A 174 -16.21 -13.88 -6.73
CA MET A 174 -17.01 -14.99 -7.24
C MET A 174 -18.41 -15.03 -6.62
N TRP A 175 -19.30 -15.82 -7.23
CA TRP A 175 -20.57 -16.22 -6.62
C TRP A 175 -20.36 -17.43 -5.73
N ALA A 176 -20.56 -17.28 -4.42
CA ALA A 176 -20.37 -18.38 -3.47
C ALA A 176 -21.51 -18.45 -2.46
N VAL A 177 -21.73 -19.63 -1.88
CA VAL A 177 -22.67 -19.86 -0.79
C VAL A 177 -21.98 -19.45 0.51
N GLN A 178 -22.59 -18.50 1.22
CA GLN A 178 -22.04 -17.96 2.46
C GLN A 178 -22.44 -18.83 3.65
N ASN A 179 -21.46 -19.51 4.28
CA ASN A 179 -21.67 -20.35 5.46
C ASN A 179 -20.89 -19.81 6.68
N GLY A 180 -21.48 -18.83 7.37
CA GLY A 180 -20.99 -18.39 8.69
C GLY A 180 -19.70 -17.57 8.67
N SER A 181 -18.84 -17.76 9.68
CA SER A 181 -17.59 -17.00 9.85
C SER A 181 -16.40 -17.83 9.37
N HIS A 182 -15.65 -17.32 8.40
CA HIS A 182 -14.54 -18.04 7.74
C HIS A 182 -13.17 -17.70 8.36
N LYS A 183 -13.05 -17.78 9.70
CA LYS A 183 -11.79 -17.43 10.38
C LYS A 183 -10.63 -18.34 9.97
N THR A 184 -10.90 -19.62 9.74
CA THR A 184 -9.90 -20.61 9.32
C THR A 184 -9.45 -20.33 7.90
N TYR A 185 -10.38 -20.13 6.96
CA TYR A 185 -10.10 -19.68 5.61
C TYR A 185 -9.23 -18.41 5.60
N ASN A 186 -9.66 -17.36 6.31
CA ASN A 186 -8.94 -16.10 6.36
C ASN A 186 -7.49 -16.28 6.84
N ARG A 187 -7.26 -17.16 7.83
CA ARG A 187 -5.91 -17.46 8.30
C ARG A 187 -5.09 -18.20 7.25
N LYS A 188 -5.68 -19.17 6.54
CA LYS A 188 -4.98 -19.88 5.45
C LYS A 188 -4.57 -18.91 4.34
N VAL A 189 -5.48 -18.02 3.93
CA VAL A 189 -5.17 -17.00 2.92
C VAL A 189 -4.05 -16.08 3.41
N GLN A 190 -4.10 -15.59 4.65
CA GLN A 190 -3.03 -14.76 5.21
C GLN A 190 -1.68 -15.48 5.22
N ASN A 191 -1.62 -16.75 5.63
CA ASN A 191 -0.38 -17.53 5.59
C ASN A 191 0.16 -17.68 4.17
N THR A 192 -0.71 -17.89 3.16
CA THR A 192 -0.29 -17.94 1.76
C THR A 192 0.31 -16.61 1.31
N LEU A 193 -0.29 -15.49 1.71
CA LEU A 193 0.19 -14.15 1.39
C LEU A 193 1.53 -13.83 2.07
N ASP A 194 1.71 -14.27 3.31
CA ASP A 194 2.97 -14.12 4.04
C ASP A 194 4.09 -14.93 3.37
N VAL A 195 3.82 -16.18 2.96
CA VAL A 195 4.77 -17.01 2.18
C VAL A 195 5.11 -16.37 0.83
N LEU A 196 4.15 -15.74 0.15
CA LEU A 196 4.43 -14.98 -1.08
C LEU A 196 5.35 -13.79 -0.81
N ALA A 197 5.10 -13.02 0.26
CA ALA A 197 5.94 -11.89 0.63
C ALA A 197 7.38 -12.33 0.95
N GLU A 198 7.54 -13.49 1.59
CA GLU A 198 8.86 -14.08 1.91
C GLU A 198 9.59 -14.61 0.66
N ASN A 199 8.87 -15.28 -0.25
CA ASN A 199 9.46 -15.86 -1.46
C ASN A 199 9.74 -14.82 -2.55
N TYR A 200 9.02 -13.70 -2.55
CA TYR A 200 9.11 -12.66 -3.58
C TYR A 200 9.24 -11.25 -2.96
N PRO A 201 10.28 -10.99 -2.13
CA PRO A 201 10.44 -9.70 -1.44
C PRO A 201 10.61 -8.55 -2.43
N ASP A 202 11.33 -8.82 -3.53
CA ASP A 202 11.71 -7.85 -4.55
C ASP A 202 10.77 -7.82 -5.76
N ALA A 203 9.60 -8.47 -5.68
CA ALA A 203 8.59 -8.38 -6.75
C ALA A 203 8.33 -6.91 -7.10
N THR A 204 8.12 -6.58 -8.36
CA THR A 204 7.55 -5.28 -8.74
C THR A 204 6.07 -5.23 -8.36
N PRO A 205 5.44 -4.05 -8.25
CA PRO A 205 3.99 -3.96 -8.07
C PRO A 205 3.20 -4.79 -9.10
N GLU A 206 3.62 -4.75 -10.36
CA GLU A 206 2.99 -5.48 -11.45
C GLU A 206 3.13 -7.00 -11.26
N GLN A 207 4.33 -7.49 -10.89
CA GLN A 207 4.53 -8.90 -10.56
C GLN A 207 3.71 -9.34 -9.35
N ALA A 208 3.59 -8.50 -8.32
CA ALA A 208 2.74 -8.78 -7.17
C ALA A 208 1.27 -8.86 -7.57
N SER A 209 0.82 -8.02 -8.51
CA SER A 209 -0.55 -8.08 -9.07
C SER A 209 -0.81 -9.41 -9.76
N GLU A 210 0.07 -9.85 -10.67
CA GLU A 210 -0.09 -11.12 -11.39
C GLU A 210 -0.06 -12.32 -10.43
N LEU A 211 0.91 -12.36 -9.51
CA LEU A 211 1.00 -13.45 -8.51
C LEU A 211 -0.25 -13.49 -7.60
N LEU A 212 -0.83 -12.34 -7.28
CA LEU A 212 -2.05 -12.29 -6.46
C LEU A 212 -3.29 -12.74 -7.25
N LYS A 213 -3.34 -12.51 -8.57
CA LYS A 213 -4.38 -13.07 -9.44
C LYS A 213 -4.29 -14.58 -9.50
N ASP A 214 -3.09 -15.14 -9.64
CA ASP A 214 -2.88 -16.59 -9.61
C ASP A 214 -3.36 -17.21 -8.30
N VAL A 215 -3.09 -16.57 -7.15
CA VAL A 215 -3.63 -17.00 -5.86
C VAL A 215 -5.15 -16.90 -5.82
N ALA A 216 -5.73 -15.81 -6.32
CA ALA A 216 -7.18 -15.64 -6.33
C ALA A 216 -7.86 -16.72 -7.18
N ASP A 217 -7.29 -17.08 -8.33
CA ASP A 217 -7.81 -18.14 -9.19
C ASP A 217 -7.69 -19.53 -8.54
N ASP A 218 -6.55 -19.87 -7.93
CA ASP A 218 -6.41 -21.12 -7.16
C ASP A 218 -7.40 -21.20 -5.97
N LEU A 219 -7.66 -20.06 -5.32
CA LEU A 219 -8.68 -19.99 -4.26
C LEU A 219 -10.10 -20.19 -4.79
N LYS A 220 -10.45 -19.64 -5.97
CA LYS A 220 -11.75 -19.88 -6.61
C LYS A 220 -11.92 -21.34 -6.97
N ASP A 221 -10.90 -21.96 -7.56
CA ASP A 221 -10.92 -23.38 -7.91
C ASP A 221 -11.16 -24.26 -6.69
N LYS A 222 -10.54 -23.92 -5.55
CA LYS A 222 -10.76 -24.63 -4.28
C LYS A 222 -12.18 -24.43 -3.73
N VAL A 223 -12.74 -23.23 -3.84
CA VAL A 223 -14.13 -22.97 -3.41
C VAL A 223 -15.12 -23.71 -4.31
N ASP A 224 -14.90 -23.73 -5.62
CA ASP A 224 -15.72 -24.48 -6.57
C ASP A 224 -15.63 -25.99 -6.33
N ALA A 225 -14.43 -26.52 -6.07
CA ALA A 225 -14.24 -27.92 -5.69
C ALA A 225 -14.94 -28.30 -4.37
N ALA A 226 -15.13 -27.33 -3.47
CA ALA A 226 -15.91 -27.47 -2.24
C ALA A 226 -17.44 -27.26 -2.46
N GLY A 227 -17.91 -27.23 -3.70
CA GLY A 227 -19.33 -27.04 -4.03
C GLY A 227 -19.79 -25.58 -3.96
N GLY A 228 -18.86 -24.63 -4.13
CA GLY A 228 -19.12 -23.20 -4.04
C GLY A 228 -19.27 -22.69 -2.60
N VAL A 229 -18.80 -23.46 -1.61
CA VAL A 229 -18.83 -23.10 -0.19
C VAL A 229 -17.46 -22.56 0.20
N VAL A 230 -17.45 -21.38 0.82
CA VAL A 230 -16.23 -20.85 1.46
C VAL A 230 -16.15 -21.47 2.86
N GLU A 231 -15.06 -22.14 3.23
CA GLU A 231 -14.84 -22.77 4.56
C GLU A 231 -13.46 -22.46 5.16
#